data_AF-A0A3M7QN11-F1
#
_entry.id   AF-A0A3M7QN11-F1
#
_cell.length_a   1.000
_cell.length_b   1.000
_cell.length_c   1.000
_cell.angle_alpha   90.00
_cell.angle_beta   90.00
_cell.angle_gamma   90.00
#
_symmetry.space_group_name_H-M   'P 1'
#
loop_
_entity.id
_entity.type
_entity.pdbx_description
1 polymer ?
#
loop_
_entity_poly.entity_id
_entity_poly.type
_entity_poly.pdbx_seq_one_letter_code
_entity_poly.pdbx_strand_id
1 'polypeptide(L)'
;MGLVEYVNNCSQKILNLNAGEKAIHYREKAMTEITPSQETLNVVKTALSKHANPVPCDLCGELMKNIKGVKLHMAKKNKKK
;
A
#
# COMPACT_ATOMS: atom_id res chain seq x y z
N MET A 1 18.12 -3.25 -2.35
CA MET A 1 17.56 -3.40 -3.71
C MET A 1 16.44 -2.39 -3.85
N GLY A 2 16.63 -1.34 -4.64
CA GLY A 2 15.65 -0.24 -4.73
C GLY A 2 14.36 -0.65 -5.43
N LEU A 3 13.24 0.05 -5.18
CA LEU A 3 11.95 -0.21 -5.84
C LEU A 3 12.06 -0.20 -7.38
N VAL A 4 12.89 0.69 -7.93
CA VAL A 4 13.15 0.80 -9.37
C VAL A 4 13.89 -0.42 -9.92
N GLU A 5 14.91 -0.91 -9.21
CA GLU A 5 15.65 -2.12 -9.60
C GLU A 5 14.78 -3.38 -9.50
N TYR A 6 13.92 -3.47 -8.48
CA TYR A 6 12.99 -4.60 -8.31
C TYR A 6 11.97 -4.67 -9.46
N VAL A 7 11.37 -3.52 -9.82
CA VAL A 7 10.41 -3.44 -10.93
C VAL A 7 11.11 -3.77 -12.25
N ASN A 8 12.30 -3.23 -12.49
CA ASN A 8 13.09 -3.51 -13.70
C ASN A 8 13.50 -4.98 -13.81
N ASN A 9 13.95 -5.60 -12.72
CA ASN A 9 14.32 -7.01 -12.69
C ASN A 9 13.11 -7.92 -12.97
N CYS A 10 11.96 -7.61 -12.36
CA CYS A 10 10.75 -8.39 -12.58
C CYS A 10 10.21 -8.26 -14.01
N SER A 11 10.28 -7.07 -14.60
CA SER A 11 9.90 -6.86 -16.01
C SER A 11 10.78 -7.64 -16.98
N GLN A 12 12.11 -7.66 -16.77
CA GLN A 12 13.04 -8.43 -17.61
C GLN A 12 12.80 -9.94 -17.55
N LYS A 13 12.45 -10.47 -16.36
CA LYS A 13 12.15 -11.89 -16.19
C LYS A 13 10.87 -12.31 -16.92
N ILE A 14 9.82 -11.49 -16.87
CA ILE A 14 8.54 -11.77 -17.52
C ILE A 14 8.66 -11.78 -19.05
N LEU A 15 9.52 -10.95 -19.64
CA LEU A 15 9.68 -10.85 -21.09
C LEU A 15 10.16 -12.17 -21.74
N ASN A 16 10.89 -12.99 -20.98
CA ASN A 16 11.49 -14.25 -21.46
C ASN A 16 10.61 -15.49 -21.21
N LEU A 17 9.45 -15.35 -20.57
CA LEU A 17 8.54 -16.46 -20.26
C LEU A 17 7.55 -16.74 -21.40
N ASN A 18 7.13 -17.98 -21.54
CA ASN A 18 6.00 -18.35 -22.41
C ASN A 18 4.65 -18.00 -21.76
N ALA A 19 3.55 -18.12 -22.51
CA ALA A 19 2.22 -17.71 -22.03
C ALA A 19 1.77 -18.43 -20.75
N GLY A 20 2.06 -19.74 -20.63
CA GLY A 20 1.72 -20.52 -19.43
C GLY A 20 2.58 -20.15 -18.22
N GLU A 21 3.88 -19.95 -18.44
CA GLU A 21 4.81 -19.51 -17.39
C GLU A 21 4.48 -18.10 -16.89
N LYS A 22 4.05 -17.20 -17.79
CA LYS A 22 3.56 -15.87 -17.40
C LYS A 22 2.34 -15.98 -16.49
N ALA A 23 1.37 -16.83 -16.83
CA ALA A 23 0.17 -17.02 -16.03
C ALA A 23 0.50 -17.53 -14.61
N ILE A 24 1.42 -18.48 -14.48
CA ILE A 24 1.90 -18.98 -13.19
C ILE A 24 2.63 -17.87 -12.42
N HIS A 25 3.56 -17.17 -13.06
CA HIS A 25 4.33 -16.09 -12.43
C HIS A 25 3.41 -14.96 -11.91
N TYR A 26 2.40 -14.54 -12.67
CA TYR A 26 1.45 -13.53 -12.20
C TYR A 26 0.63 -14.02 -11.01
N ARG A 27 0.23 -15.29 -11.00
CA ARG A 27 -0.50 -15.89 -9.88
C ARG A 27 0.36 -15.94 -8.62
N GLU A 28 1.60 -16.41 -8.72
CA GLU A 28 2.55 -16.46 -7.59
C GLU A 28 2.84 -15.06 -7.05
N LYS A 29 3.08 -14.09 -7.93
CA LYS A 29 3.37 -12.70 -7.52
C LYS A 29 2.18 -12.02 -6.86
N ALA A 30 0.95 -12.30 -7.30
CA ALA A 30 -0.27 -11.80 -6.67
C ALA A 30 -0.50 -12.38 -5.25
N MET A 31 -0.02 -13.61 -5.01
CA MET A 31 -0.11 -14.27 -3.70
C MET A 31 1.11 -14.00 -2.80
N THR A 32 2.16 -13.37 -3.32
CA THR A 32 3.37 -13.08 -2.55
C THR A 32 3.12 -11.93 -1.58
N GLU A 33 3.34 -12.19 -0.30
CA GLU A 33 3.23 -11.19 0.75
C GLU A 33 4.28 -10.10 0.54
N ILE A 34 3.83 -8.86 0.33
CA ILE A 34 4.73 -7.72 0.17
C ILE A 34 5.31 -7.42 1.53
N THR A 35 6.54 -7.89 1.78
CA THR A 35 7.28 -7.53 2.99
C THR A 35 7.91 -6.14 2.77
N PRO A 36 7.43 -5.08 3.44
CA PRO A 36 7.99 -3.75 3.27
C PRO A 36 9.44 -3.71 3.80
N SER A 37 10.30 -2.92 3.16
CA SER A 37 11.66 -2.72 3.66
C SER A 37 11.63 -2.00 5.02
N GLN A 38 12.70 -2.18 5.81
CA GLN A 38 12.87 -1.45 7.08
C GLN A 38 12.82 0.07 6.88
N GLU A 39 13.31 0.55 5.75
CA GLU A 39 13.29 1.97 5.39
C GLU A 39 11.86 2.48 5.16
N THR A 40 11.04 1.72 4.42
CA THR A 40 9.60 2.01 4.25
C THR A 40 8.86 1.97 5.59
N LEU A 41 9.16 0.99 6.43
CA LEU A 41 8.58 0.91 7.77
C LEU A 41 8.94 2.12 8.64
N ASN A 42 10.18 2.62 8.55
CA ASN A 42 10.63 3.78 9.31
C ASN A 42 9.99 5.09 8.83
N VAL A 43 9.78 5.25 7.51
CA VAL A 43 9.05 6.40 6.95
C VAL A 43 7.59 6.39 7.41
N VAL A 44 6.92 5.22 7.36
CA VAL A 44 5.56 5.07 7.85
C VAL A 44 5.49 5.36 9.35
N LYS A 45 6.38 4.76 10.16
CA LYS A 45 6.47 5.04 11.60
C LYS A 45 6.68 6.52 11.87
N THR A 46 7.54 7.20 11.11
CA THR A 46 7.82 8.64 11.30
C THR A 46 6.61 9.49 10.92
N ALA A 47 5.93 9.19 9.82
CA ALA A 47 4.71 9.87 9.40
C ALA A 47 3.57 9.69 10.43
N LEU A 48 3.51 8.52 11.06
CA LEU A 48 2.52 8.20 12.09
C LEU A 48 2.98 8.54 13.52
N SER A 49 4.25 8.90 13.74
CA SER A 49 4.82 9.16 15.08
C SER A 49 4.14 10.31 15.81
N LYS A 50 3.54 11.25 15.07
CA LYS A 50 2.79 12.40 15.60
C LYS A 50 1.38 12.02 16.07
N HIS A 51 0.94 10.79 15.82
CA HIS A 51 -0.39 10.29 16.16
C HIS A 51 -0.28 9.00 16.97
N ALA A 52 -0.79 9.00 18.19
CA ALA A 52 -0.65 7.86 19.11
C ALA A 52 -1.38 6.57 18.63
N ASN A 53 -2.31 6.68 17.68
CA ASN A 53 -2.94 5.56 16.96
C ASN A 53 -3.84 6.11 15.84
N PRO A 54 -3.29 6.37 14.64
CA PRO A 54 -4.10 6.83 13.53
C PRO A 54 -5.06 5.73 13.06
N VAL A 55 -6.33 6.08 12.91
CA VAL A 55 -7.43 5.17 12.51
C VAL A 55 -7.78 5.43 11.05
N PRO A 56 -7.78 4.40 10.18
CA PRO A 56 -8.17 4.58 8.78
C PRO A 56 -9.67 4.87 8.65
N CYS A 57 -10.04 5.67 7.65
CA CYS A 57 -11.42 5.84 7.20
C CYS A 57 -11.82 4.66 6.30
N ASP A 58 -12.88 3.93 6.65
CA ASP A 58 -13.32 2.72 5.91
C ASP A 58 -13.71 2.99 4.45
N LEU A 59 -14.09 4.23 4.11
CA LEU A 59 -14.52 4.59 2.76
C LEU A 59 -13.38 5.04 1.83
N CYS A 60 -12.27 5.57 2.37
CA CYS A 60 -11.21 6.16 1.54
C CYS A 60 -9.78 5.86 1.98
N GLY A 61 -9.59 5.12 3.06
CA GLY A 61 -8.27 4.72 3.56
C GLY A 61 -7.42 5.85 4.19
N GLU A 62 -7.93 7.09 4.26
CA GLU A 62 -7.21 8.18 4.90
C GLU A 62 -7.06 7.95 6.41
N LEU A 63 -5.85 8.13 6.92
CA LEU A 63 -5.51 7.96 8.33
C LEU A 63 -5.90 9.20 9.14
N MET A 64 -6.76 9.01 10.13
CA MET A 64 -7.27 10.05 11.01
C MET A 64 -6.63 9.95 12.39
N LYS A 65 -6.48 11.07 13.10
CA LYS A 65 -5.89 11.07 14.45
C LYS A 65 -6.61 10.19 15.49
N ASN A 66 -7.90 9.86 15.29
CA ASN A 66 -8.73 8.99 16.13
C ASN A 66 -10.11 8.74 15.49
N ILE A 67 -10.92 7.87 16.12
CA ILE A 67 -12.30 7.54 15.69
C ILE A 67 -13.19 8.79 15.58
N LYS A 68 -13.05 9.77 16.49
CA LYS A 68 -13.80 11.04 16.40
C LYS A 68 -13.43 11.82 15.13
N GLY A 69 -12.16 11.79 14.73
CA GLY A 69 -11.67 12.33 13.46
C GLY A 69 -12.30 11.65 12.25
N VAL A 70 -12.44 10.32 12.26
CA VAL A 70 -13.12 9.56 11.20
C VAL A 70 -14.58 10.01 11.07
N LYS A 71 -15.34 10.08 12.18
CA LYS A 71 -16.74 10.53 12.16
C LYS A 71 -16.89 11.94 11.57
N LEU A 72 -16.02 12.88 11.96
CA LEU A 72 -16.03 14.25 11.43
C LEU A 72 -15.68 14.30 9.94
N HIS A 73 -14.67 13.53 9.52
CA HIS A 73 -14.28 13.42 8.12
C HIS A 73 -15.46 12.94 7.25
N MET A 74 -16.14 11.87 7.67
CA MET A 74 -17.29 11.33 6.94
C MET A 74 -18.45 12.34 6.89
N ALA A 75 -18.74 13.03 7.99
CA ALA A 75 -19.78 14.06 8.02
C ALA A 75 -19.48 15.24 7.07
N LYS A 76 -18.20 15.62 6.92
CA LYS A 76 -17.77 16.66 5.96
C LYS A 76 -17.85 16.18 4.52
N LYS A 77 -17.42 14.95 4.21
CA LYS A 77 -17.52 14.38 2.85
C LYS A 77 -18.96 14.20 2.37
N ASN A 78 -19.89 13.92 3.27
CA ASN A 78 -21.31 13.75 2.95
C ASN A 78 -22.08 15.07 2.78
N LYS A 79 -21.46 16.23 3.01
CA LYS A 79 -22.03 17.53 2.60
C LYS A 79 -21.82 17.71 1.10
N LYS A 80 -22.62 16.98 0.31
CA LYS A 80 -22.90 17.38 -1.07
C LYS A 80 -23.53 18.77 -1.02
N LYS A 81 -22.97 19.66 -1.83
CA LYS A 81 -23.44 21.03 -2.05
C LYS A 81 -24.85 21.00 -2.65
#